data_AF-A0A6L2PYI4-F1
#
_entry.id   AF-A0A6L2PYI4-F1
#
_cell.length_a   1.000
_cell.length_b   1.000
_cell.length_c   1.000
_cell.angle_alpha   90.00
_cell.angle_beta   90.00
_cell.angle_gamma   90.00
#
_symmetry.space_group_name_H-M   'P 1'
#
loop_
_entity.id
_entity.type
_entity.pdbx_description
1 polymer ?
#
loop_
_entity_poly.entity_id
_entity_poly.type
_entity_poly.pdbx_seq_one_letter_code
_entity_poly.pdbx_strand_id
1 'polypeptide(L)'
;MKQAESTLTKESKEQMVKGHHQEFVKLQLFALMISGLLPPKSCSTSRWKSILYDLYTVLSFIFHIPFFTLQSMGIYACWGNVPIVAGIIFQMTVCFDGLVILVYFTYHRKYLLHIFDMFETEFLPYIKKVGCYQKQDTLIRKGTKSSNTMTKTLMTTFVIAMSAWCIFPFFVKCWSHDPYEELANNTTGRQHFEYFVIATWLPDNALAFPTYEIIYACQFFYTWSMVASFTVGNMVFSSLFYGISIQFQLVSAAIQDIDIFVDFKADLSNQEDKSLNGTISDSDVADMDIYNVETFREPKQVQSSTCRFSLNPISNVYTGDTPCRNVTSSADWPALYTNRPNCAETVYMTDCIHYHQRVLK
;
A
#
# COMPACT_ATOMS: atom_id res chain seq x y z
N MET A 1 21.12 -18.29 32.78
CA MET A 1 20.63 -16.90 32.88
C MET A 1 20.87 -16.09 31.60
N LYS A 2 22.11 -15.96 31.09
CA LYS A 2 22.40 -15.25 29.82
C LYS A 2 21.66 -15.78 28.57
N GLN A 3 21.42 -17.10 28.49
CA GLN A 3 20.71 -17.70 27.35
C GLN A 3 19.20 -17.38 27.36
N ALA A 4 18.60 -17.18 28.55
CA ALA A 4 17.20 -16.79 28.69
C ALA A 4 16.98 -15.29 28.37
N GLU A 5 17.97 -14.45 28.68
CA GLU A 5 17.97 -13.02 28.34
C GLU A 5 18.07 -12.77 26.83
N SER A 6 18.85 -13.60 26.15
CA SER A 6 19.01 -13.58 24.68
C SER A 6 17.74 -14.01 23.94
N THR A 7 17.00 -15.00 24.45
CA THR A 7 15.73 -15.42 23.83
C THR A 7 14.62 -14.39 24.01
N LEU A 8 14.55 -13.76 25.19
CA LEU A 8 13.55 -12.72 25.49
C LEU A 8 13.70 -11.47 24.62
N THR A 9 14.94 -11.04 24.35
CA THR A 9 15.20 -9.89 23.47
C THR A 9 14.90 -10.18 22.00
N LYS A 10 14.99 -11.44 21.57
CA LYS A 10 14.69 -11.83 20.18
C LYS A 10 13.18 -11.90 19.94
N GLU A 11 12.42 -12.51 20.84
CA GLU A 11 10.95 -12.56 20.75
C GLU A 11 10.32 -11.16 20.83
N SER A 12 10.83 -10.30 21.70
CA SER A 12 10.36 -8.92 21.81
C SER A 12 10.56 -8.12 20.51
N LYS A 13 11.72 -8.26 19.86
CA LYS A 13 12.00 -7.60 18.57
C LYS A 13 11.12 -8.15 17.44
N GLU A 14 10.87 -9.46 17.41
CA GLU A 14 9.99 -10.06 16.41
C GLU A 14 8.52 -9.64 16.59
N GLN A 15 8.03 -9.54 17.83
CA GLN A 15 6.69 -9.02 18.13
C GLN A 15 6.53 -7.56 17.75
N MET A 16 7.52 -6.71 18.05
CA MET A 16 7.43 -5.27 17.77
C MET A 16 7.32 -4.98 16.28
N VAL A 17 8.04 -5.73 15.44
CA VAL A 17 7.99 -5.53 13.98
C VAL A 17 6.72 -6.10 13.36
N LYS A 18 6.20 -7.24 13.86
CA LYS A 18 4.88 -7.73 13.43
C LYS A 18 3.79 -6.69 13.72
N GLY A 19 3.89 -5.98 14.85
CA GLY A 19 2.96 -4.90 15.22
C GLY A 19 2.91 -3.76 14.20
N HIS A 20 4.06 -3.20 13.80
CA HIS A 20 4.10 -2.03 12.91
C HIS A 20 3.66 -2.30 11.47
N HIS A 21 3.86 -3.51 10.96
CA HIS A 21 3.44 -3.85 9.61
C HIS A 21 1.96 -4.21 9.54
N GLN A 22 1.44 -4.87 10.58
CA GLN A 22 0.00 -5.06 10.72
C GLN A 22 -0.74 -3.71 10.73
N GLU A 23 -0.14 -2.66 11.31
CA GLU A 23 -0.69 -1.31 11.28
C GLU A 23 -0.75 -0.68 9.87
N PHE A 24 0.11 -1.09 8.93
CA PHE A 24 0.12 -0.57 7.56
C PHE A 24 -1.17 -0.92 6.81
N VAL A 25 -1.58 -2.19 6.86
CA VAL A 25 -2.71 -2.70 6.09
C VAL A 25 -4.02 -2.64 6.88
N LYS A 26 -3.96 -2.57 8.22
CA LYS A 26 -5.14 -2.66 9.08
C LYS A 26 -6.21 -1.61 8.78
N LEU A 27 -5.82 -0.36 8.54
CA LEU A 27 -6.79 0.70 8.24
C LEU A 27 -7.47 0.48 6.88
N GLN A 28 -6.74 -0.09 5.92
CA GLN A 28 -7.27 -0.39 4.59
C GLN A 28 -8.16 -1.63 4.58
N LEU A 29 -7.78 -2.67 5.31
CA LEU A 29 -8.63 -3.84 5.53
C LEU A 29 -9.91 -3.46 6.28
N PHE A 30 -9.82 -2.53 7.22
CA PHE A 30 -10.98 -1.99 7.91
C PHE A 30 -11.92 -1.23 6.96
N ALA A 31 -11.35 -0.40 6.07
CA ALA A 31 -12.11 0.29 5.01
C ALA A 31 -12.85 -0.69 4.10
N LEU A 32 -12.14 -1.73 3.63
CA LEU A 32 -12.67 -2.83 2.82
C LEU A 32 -13.77 -3.62 3.50
N MET A 33 -13.66 -3.79 4.81
CA MET A 33 -14.68 -4.45 5.62
C MET A 33 -15.95 -3.59 5.71
N ILE A 34 -15.82 -2.28 5.93
CA ILE A 34 -16.96 -1.37 6.02
C ILE A 34 -17.67 -1.21 4.67
N SER A 35 -16.94 -1.17 3.56
CA SER A 35 -17.54 -1.04 2.22
C SER A 35 -18.20 -2.33 1.71
N GLY A 36 -18.02 -3.45 2.41
CA GLY A 36 -18.53 -4.75 1.96
C GLY A 36 -17.84 -5.28 0.70
N LEU A 37 -16.58 -4.89 0.47
CA LEU A 37 -15.71 -5.46 -0.57
C LEU A 37 -14.87 -6.64 -0.05
N LEU A 38 -14.44 -6.62 1.22
CA LEU A 38 -13.76 -7.75 1.86
C LEU A 38 -14.46 -8.24 3.14
N PRO A 39 -14.77 -9.54 3.27
CA PRO A 39 -15.37 -10.05 4.50
C PRO A 39 -14.33 -10.01 5.64
N PRO A 40 -14.73 -9.65 6.87
CA PRO A 40 -13.81 -9.70 8.00
C PRO A 40 -13.31 -11.13 8.24
N LYS A 41 -12.09 -11.27 8.78
CA LYS A 41 -11.56 -12.59 9.18
C LYS A 41 -12.49 -13.33 10.14
N SER A 42 -13.33 -12.61 10.91
CA SER A 42 -14.34 -13.20 11.80
C SER A 42 -15.56 -13.79 11.08
N CYS A 43 -15.75 -13.54 9.78
CA CYS A 43 -16.81 -14.18 8.98
C CYS A 43 -16.50 -15.63 8.65
N SER A 44 -15.22 -16.03 8.60
CA SER A 44 -14.85 -17.42 8.27
C SER A 44 -15.28 -18.42 9.36
N THR A 45 -15.48 -17.96 10.59
CA THR A 45 -15.87 -18.82 11.72
C THR A 45 -17.37 -19.08 11.79
N SER A 46 -18.20 -18.28 11.10
CA SER A 46 -19.67 -18.39 11.18
C SER A 46 -20.31 -18.32 9.80
N ARG A 47 -20.98 -19.41 9.39
CA ARG A 47 -21.69 -19.49 8.11
C ARG A 47 -22.73 -18.38 7.93
N TRP A 48 -23.47 -18.03 8.99
CA TRP A 48 -24.48 -16.97 8.96
C TRP A 48 -23.91 -15.59 8.61
N LYS A 49 -22.73 -15.26 9.15
CA LYS A 49 -22.07 -13.97 8.84
C LYS A 49 -21.61 -13.91 7.38
N SER A 50 -21.09 -15.03 6.85
CA SER A 50 -20.73 -15.11 5.44
C SER A 50 -21.96 -14.95 4.53
N ILE A 51 -23.07 -15.62 4.85
CA ILE A 51 -24.31 -15.51 4.06
C ILE A 51 -24.85 -14.08 4.07
N LEU A 52 -24.89 -13.43 5.24
CA LEU A 52 -25.36 -12.04 5.36
C LEU A 52 -24.49 -11.09 4.53
N TYR A 53 -23.18 -11.33 4.52
CA TYR A 53 -22.23 -10.56 3.75
C TYR A 53 -22.40 -10.75 2.24
N ASP A 54 -22.48 -12.00 1.78
CA ASP A 54 -22.71 -12.30 0.35
C ASP A 54 -24.07 -11.74 -0.11
N LEU A 55 -25.10 -11.79 0.76
CA LEU A 55 -26.40 -11.17 0.49
C LEU A 55 -26.28 -9.64 0.35
N TYR A 56 -25.53 -8.97 1.23
CA TYR A 56 -25.26 -7.55 1.13
C TYR A 56 -24.62 -7.19 -0.22
N THR A 57 -23.57 -7.91 -0.63
CA THR A 57 -22.88 -7.66 -1.91
C THR A 57 -23.82 -7.88 -3.11
N VAL A 58 -24.63 -8.94 -3.10
CA VAL A 58 -25.62 -9.21 -4.16
C VAL A 58 -26.69 -8.13 -4.21
N LEU A 59 -27.19 -7.68 -3.06
CA LEU A 59 -28.16 -6.58 -3.00
C LEU A 59 -27.57 -5.29 -3.57
N SER A 60 -26.34 -4.92 -3.20
CA SER A 60 -25.64 -3.77 -3.77
C SER A 60 -25.56 -3.84 -5.30
N PHE A 61 -25.28 -5.02 -5.87
CA PHE A 61 -25.29 -5.22 -7.32
C PHE A 61 -26.70 -5.06 -7.92
N ILE A 62 -27.70 -5.70 -7.33
CA ILE A 62 -29.09 -5.64 -7.81
C ILE A 62 -29.62 -4.21 -7.80
N PHE A 63 -29.24 -3.38 -6.81
CA PHE A 63 -29.65 -1.99 -6.75
C PHE A 63 -29.14 -1.14 -7.92
N HIS A 64 -28.04 -1.48 -8.58
CA HIS A 64 -27.58 -0.72 -9.75
C HIS A 64 -28.58 -0.77 -10.93
N ILE A 65 -29.25 -1.89 -11.15
CA ILE A 65 -30.17 -2.10 -12.29
C ILE A 65 -31.32 -1.07 -12.32
N PRO A 66 -32.13 -0.91 -11.24
CA PRO A 66 -33.20 0.08 -11.23
C PRO A 66 -32.66 1.50 -11.33
N PHE A 67 -31.53 1.83 -10.69
CA PHE A 67 -30.95 3.18 -10.78
C PHE A 67 -30.48 3.54 -12.19
N PHE A 68 -29.79 2.64 -12.89
CA PHE A 68 -29.43 2.86 -14.29
C PHE A 68 -30.64 3.02 -15.20
N THR A 69 -31.69 2.21 -14.96
CA THR A 69 -32.95 2.30 -15.70
C THR A 69 -33.61 3.67 -15.47
N LEU A 70 -33.72 4.11 -14.22
CA LEU A 70 -34.29 5.42 -13.86
C LEU A 70 -33.46 6.59 -14.40
N GLN A 71 -32.12 6.48 -14.44
CA GLN A 71 -31.26 7.49 -15.07
C GLN A 71 -31.45 7.54 -16.59
N SER A 72 -31.56 6.39 -17.25
CA SER A 72 -31.85 6.33 -18.69
C SER A 72 -33.23 6.93 -19.02
N MET A 73 -34.24 6.65 -18.20
CA MET A 73 -35.54 7.31 -18.31
C MET A 73 -35.44 8.82 -18.08
N GLY A 74 -34.59 9.25 -17.16
CA GLY A 74 -34.33 10.67 -16.89
C GLY A 74 -33.71 11.39 -18.08
N ILE A 75 -32.73 10.76 -18.75
CA ILE A 75 -32.14 11.29 -20.00
C ILE A 75 -33.21 11.43 -21.08
N TYR A 76 -34.07 10.42 -21.26
CA TYR A 76 -35.15 10.48 -22.24
C TYR A 76 -36.15 11.59 -21.93
N ALA A 77 -36.57 11.72 -20.67
CA ALA A 77 -37.52 12.75 -20.24
C ALA A 77 -36.94 14.17 -20.36
N CYS A 78 -35.64 14.35 -20.11
CA CYS A 78 -34.97 15.64 -20.12
C CYS A 78 -34.20 15.93 -21.41
N TRP A 79 -34.40 15.18 -22.50
CA TRP A 79 -33.56 15.25 -23.72
C TRP A 79 -33.37 16.67 -24.29
N GLY A 80 -34.35 17.57 -24.11
CA GLY A 80 -34.26 18.96 -24.54
C GLY A 80 -33.42 19.88 -23.64
N ASN A 81 -33.01 19.43 -22.45
CA ASN A 81 -32.23 20.20 -21.48
C ASN A 81 -30.81 19.63 -21.35
N VAL A 82 -29.92 20.09 -22.24
CA VAL A 82 -28.53 19.60 -22.35
C VAL A 82 -27.76 19.63 -21.01
N PRO A 83 -27.80 20.71 -20.20
CA PRO A 83 -27.14 20.72 -18.90
C PRO A 83 -27.57 19.58 -17.96
N ILE A 84 -28.87 19.29 -17.87
CA ILE A 84 -29.39 18.22 -17.00
C ILE A 84 -28.95 16.86 -17.53
N VAL A 85 -29.11 16.62 -18.83
CA VAL A 85 -28.72 15.36 -19.48
C VAL A 85 -27.22 15.09 -19.29
N ALA A 86 -26.38 16.10 -19.48
CA ALA A 86 -24.93 15.98 -19.25
C ALA A 86 -24.63 15.62 -17.79
N GLY A 87 -25.34 16.22 -16.83
CA GLY A 87 -25.24 15.88 -15.41
C GLY A 87 -25.61 14.42 -15.13
N ILE A 88 -26.70 13.91 -15.71
CA ILE A 88 -27.12 12.52 -15.56
C ILE A 88 -26.08 11.56 -16.18
N ILE A 89 -25.57 11.85 -17.38
CA ILE A 89 -24.54 11.04 -18.04
C ILE A 89 -23.26 10.97 -17.20
N PHE A 90 -22.84 12.11 -16.62
CA PHE A 90 -21.70 12.14 -15.71
C PHE A 90 -21.93 11.26 -14.49
N GLN A 91 -23.10 11.36 -13.84
CA GLN A 91 -23.47 10.52 -12.70
C GLN A 91 -23.51 9.03 -13.08
N MET A 92 -24.07 8.68 -14.24
CA MET A 92 -24.08 7.31 -14.77
C MET A 92 -22.66 6.78 -14.96
N THR A 93 -21.74 7.60 -15.48
CA THR A 93 -20.34 7.21 -15.70
C THR A 93 -19.64 6.89 -14.38
N VAL A 94 -19.83 7.73 -13.35
CA VAL A 94 -19.27 7.50 -12.02
C VAL A 94 -19.90 6.24 -11.38
N CYS A 95 -21.21 6.04 -11.52
CA CYS A 95 -21.89 4.82 -11.05
C CYS A 95 -21.37 3.56 -11.74
N PHE A 96 -21.09 3.65 -13.05
CA PHE A 96 -20.57 2.54 -13.83
C PHE A 96 -19.15 2.17 -13.41
N ASP A 97 -18.29 3.16 -13.17
CA ASP A 97 -16.94 2.92 -12.65
C ASP A 97 -16.98 2.26 -11.26
N GLY A 98 -17.84 2.76 -10.37
CA GLY A 98 -18.09 2.13 -9.06
C GLY A 98 -18.58 0.67 -9.18
N LEU A 99 -19.43 0.38 -10.16
CA LEU A 99 -19.91 -0.98 -10.44
C LEU A 99 -18.77 -1.89 -10.95
N VAL A 100 -17.94 -1.41 -11.87
CA VAL A 100 -16.78 -2.15 -12.38
C VAL A 100 -15.82 -2.50 -11.25
N ILE A 101 -15.52 -1.53 -10.38
CA ILE A 101 -14.69 -1.72 -9.19
C ILE A 101 -15.32 -2.78 -8.26
N LEU A 102 -16.61 -2.65 -7.96
CA LEU A 102 -17.34 -3.59 -7.10
C LEU A 102 -17.28 -5.03 -7.65
N VAL A 103 -17.56 -5.21 -8.94
CA VAL A 103 -17.53 -6.52 -9.61
C VAL A 103 -16.12 -7.10 -9.60
N TYR A 104 -15.13 -6.29 -9.98
CA TYR A 104 -13.73 -6.70 -10.04
C TYR A 104 -13.23 -7.20 -8.68
N PHE A 105 -13.43 -6.41 -7.61
CA PHE A 105 -12.98 -6.79 -6.27
C PHE A 105 -13.78 -7.95 -5.70
N THR A 106 -15.08 -8.04 -5.96
CA THR A 106 -15.90 -9.18 -5.53
C THR A 106 -15.41 -10.48 -6.15
N TYR A 107 -15.11 -10.46 -7.46
CA TYR A 107 -14.61 -11.63 -8.19
C TYR A 107 -13.19 -12.02 -7.74
N HIS A 108 -12.29 -11.04 -7.59
CA HIS A 108 -10.89 -11.26 -7.22
C HIS A 108 -10.60 -11.21 -5.70
N ARG A 109 -11.63 -11.27 -4.83
CA ARG A 109 -11.48 -11.11 -3.38
C ARG A 109 -10.42 -12.01 -2.74
N LYS A 110 -10.38 -13.29 -3.15
CA LYS A 110 -9.41 -14.27 -2.63
C LYS A 110 -7.98 -13.93 -3.04
N TYR A 111 -7.82 -13.48 -4.28
CA TYR A 111 -6.53 -13.07 -4.80
C TYR A 111 -6.02 -11.83 -4.09
N LEU A 112 -6.89 -10.85 -3.85
CA LEU A 112 -6.55 -9.64 -3.10
C LEU A 112 -6.08 -9.96 -1.67
N LEU A 113 -6.78 -10.84 -0.96
CA LEU A 113 -6.37 -11.30 0.37
C LEU A 113 -5.00 -11.95 0.35
N HIS A 114 -4.74 -12.79 -0.65
CA HIS A 114 -3.45 -13.45 -0.82
C HIS A 114 -2.33 -12.44 -1.08
N ILE A 115 -2.57 -11.42 -1.89
CA ILE A 115 -1.60 -10.33 -2.11
C ILE A 115 -1.28 -9.63 -0.78
N PHE A 116 -2.29 -9.25 0.00
CA PHE A 116 -2.06 -8.61 1.31
C PHE A 116 -1.31 -9.52 2.28
N ASP A 117 -1.64 -10.81 2.30
CA ASP A 117 -0.94 -11.80 3.13
C ASP A 117 0.51 -11.98 2.70
N MET A 118 0.79 -12.00 1.39
CA MET A 118 2.15 -12.08 0.83
C MET A 118 2.98 -10.83 1.17
N PHE A 119 2.38 -9.64 1.05
CA PHE A 119 3.01 -8.38 1.49
C PHE A 119 3.36 -8.40 2.98
N GLU A 120 2.57 -9.09 3.80
CA GLU A 120 2.77 -9.17 5.25
C GLU A 120 3.79 -10.24 5.65
N THR A 121 3.69 -11.43 5.06
CA THR A 121 4.36 -12.65 5.55
C THR A 121 5.64 -13.00 4.80
N GLU A 122 5.72 -12.78 3.48
CA GLU A 122 6.84 -13.27 2.67
C GLU A 122 7.96 -12.23 2.52
N PHE A 123 7.61 -10.99 2.21
CA PHE A 123 8.61 -9.95 1.90
C PHE A 123 9.46 -9.55 3.13
N LEU A 124 8.80 -9.37 4.26
CA LEU A 124 9.41 -8.74 5.43
C LEU A 124 10.50 -9.60 6.07
N PRO A 125 10.30 -10.91 6.30
CA PRO A 125 11.36 -11.77 6.83
C PRO A 125 12.55 -11.87 5.88
N TYR A 126 12.31 -11.70 4.58
CA TYR A 126 13.34 -11.76 3.55
C TYR A 126 14.25 -10.53 3.58
N ILE A 127 13.67 -9.33 3.50
CA ILE A 127 14.42 -8.06 3.56
C ILE A 127 15.23 -7.93 4.85
N LYS A 128 14.68 -8.36 5.99
CA LYS A 128 15.39 -8.31 7.29
C LYS A 128 16.70 -9.08 7.33
N LYS A 129 16.91 -10.05 6.42
CA LYS A 129 18.13 -10.85 6.38
C LYS A 129 19.28 -10.14 5.66
N VAL A 130 19.04 -9.02 4.99
CA VAL A 130 20.04 -8.33 4.18
C VAL A 130 20.04 -6.84 4.42
N GLY A 131 21.19 -6.19 4.30
CA GLY A 131 21.33 -4.76 4.52
C GLY A 131 21.38 -4.37 6.00
N CYS A 132 21.50 -3.07 6.26
CA CYS A 132 21.45 -2.56 7.62
C CYS A 132 20.00 -2.48 8.14
N TYR A 133 19.69 -3.31 9.14
CA TYR A 133 18.38 -3.38 9.79
C TYR A 133 17.84 -1.99 10.21
N GLN A 134 18.68 -1.10 10.74
CA GLN A 134 18.26 0.23 11.18
C GLN A 134 17.77 1.11 10.03
N LYS A 135 18.46 1.06 8.87
CA LYS A 135 18.08 1.81 7.67
C LYS A 135 16.77 1.28 7.08
N GLN A 136 16.58 -0.04 7.09
CA GLN A 136 15.34 -0.65 6.62
C GLN A 136 14.16 -0.39 7.55
N ASP A 137 14.34 -0.50 8.86
CA ASP A 137 13.29 -0.22 9.85
C ASP A 137 12.81 1.23 9.75
N THR A 138 13.74 2.18 9.58
CA THR A 138 13.39 3.60 9.38
C THR A 138 12.64 3.83 8.06
N LEU A 139 13.01 3.16 6.97
CA LEU A 139 12.27 3.20 5.70
C LEU A 139 10.87 2.62 5.83
N ILE A 140 10.72 1.44 6.45
CA ILE A 140 9.42 0.80 6.70
C ILE A 140 8.54 1.73 7.55
N ARG A 141 9.06 2.24 8.68
CA ARG A 141 8.30 3.13 9.56
C ARG A 141 7.87 4.42 8.87
N LYS A 142 8.73 5.01 8.05
CA LYS A 142 8.42 6.20 7.26
C LYS A 142 7.34 5.89 6.21
N GLY A 143 7.47 4.77 5.51
CA GLY A 143 6.47 4.26 4.58
C GLY A 143 5.11 4.05 5.25
N THR A 144 5.10 3.38 6.40
CA THR A 144 3.87 3.11 7.16
C THR A 144 3.18 4.39 7.62
N LYS A 145 3.95 5.35 8.15
CA LYS A 145 3.40 6.65 8.54
C LYS A 145 2.79 7.38 7.34
N SER A 146 3.45 7.36 6.19
CA SER A 146 2.97 8.03 4.98
C SER A 146 1.71 7.37 4.41
N SER A 147 1.64 6.03 4.34
CA SER A 147 0.43 5.31 3.92
C SER A 147 -0.76 5.57 4.84
N ASN A 148 -0.52 5.60 6.15
CA ASN A 148 -1.55 5.93 7.12
C ASN A 148 -2.05 7.38 6.95
N THR A 149 -1.16 8.33 6.68
CA THR A 149 -1.55 9.71 6.35
C THR A 149 -2.39 9.74 5.07
N MET A 150 -1.94 9.10 3.99
CA MET A 150 -2.66 9.04 2.72
C MET A 150 -4.06 8.44 2.88
N THR A 151 -4.16 7.33 3.62
CA THR A 151 -5.43 6.68 3.92
C THR A 151 -6.37 7.60 4.70
N LYS A 152 -5.86 8.27 5.75
CA LYS A 152 -6.66 9.24 6.52
C LYS A 152 -7.15 10.39 5.66
N THR A 153 -6.29 10.91 4.77
CA THR A 153 -6.68 11.96 3.81
C THR A 153 -7.81 11.48 2.90
N LEU A 154 -7.68 10.29 2.29
CA LEU A 154 -8.73 9.72 1.43
C LEU A 154 -10.05 9.51 2.18
N MET A 155 -9.99 9.03 3.42
CA MET A 155 -11.18 8.85 4.28
C MET A 155 -11.85 10.19 4.61
N THR A 156 -11.08 11.23 4.93
CA THR A 156 -11.62 12.56 5.17
C THR A 156 -12.27 13.13 3.91
N THR A 157 -11.62 12.99 2.75
CA THR A 157 -12.17 13.41 1.45
C THR A 157 -13.47 12.68 1.14
N PHE A 158 -13.54 11.37 1.43
CA PHE A 158 -14.76 10.57 1.30
C PHE A 158 -15.90 11.11 2.16
N VAL A 159 -15.66 11.38 3.45
CA VAL A 159 -16.70 11.93 4.35
C VAL A 159 -17.21 13.28 3.86
N ILE A 160 -16.31 14.16 3.40
CA ILE A 160 -16.67 15.48 2.85
C ILE A 160 -17.51 15.31 1.58
N ALA A 161 -17.07 14.46 0.66
CA ALA A 161 -17.78 14.19 -0.59
C ALA A 161 -19.18 13.60 -0.33
N MET A 162 -19.28 12.60 0.56
CA MET A 162 -20.55 12.03 0.98
C MET A 162 -21.47 13.06 1.61
N SER A 163 -20.96 13.92 2.49
CA SER A 163 -21.74 14.99 3.09
C SER A 163 -22.24 15.97 2.03
N ALA A 164 -21.37 16.37 1.09
CA ALA A 164 -21.74 17.28 0.01
C ALA A 164 -22.81 16.70 -0.92
N TRP A 165 -22.79 15.39 -1.20
CA TRP A 165 -23.78 14.76 -2.09
C TRP A 165 -25.06 14.36 -1.37
N CYS A 166 -24.98 13.91 -0.12
CA CYS A 166 -26.12 13.31 0.58
C CYS A 166 -26.77 14.21 1.63
N ILE A 167 -26.10 15.27 2.10
CA ILE A 167 -26.64 16.15 3.15
C ILE A 167 -27.02 17.51 2.55
N PHE A 168 -26.28 17.98 1.55
CA PHE A 168 -26.58 19.26 0.90
C PHE A 168 -27.96 19.30 0.22
N PRO A 169 -28.39 18.31 -0.59
CA PRO A 169 -29.72 18.35 -1.21
C PRO A 169 -30.86 18.37 -0.19
N PHE A 170 -30.68 17.66 0.94
CA PHE A 170 -31.62 17.69 2.05
C PHE A 170 -31.74 19.10 2.65
N PHE A 171 -30.63 19.79 2.92
CA PHE A 171 -30.67 21.16 3.42
C PHE A 171 -31.26 22.14 2.41
N VAL A 172 -30.93 22.00 1.13
CA VAL A 172 -31.51 22.82 0.07
C VAL A 172 -33.02 22.66 0.04
N LYS A 173 -33.54 21.43 0.16
CA LYS A 173 -34.98 21.20 0.31
C LYS A 173 -35.51 21.88 1.57
N CYS A 174 -34.92 21.64 2.74
CA CYS A 174 -35.41 22.22 4.00
C CYS A 174 -35.47 23.75 4.01
N TRP A 175 -34.54 24.43 3.33
CA TRP A 175 -34.52 25.90 3.25
C TRP A 175 -35.41 26.49 2.17
N SER A 176 -35.59 25.79 1.05
CA SER A 176 -36.39 26.30 -0.08
C SER A 176 -37.83 25.80 -0.10
N HIS A 177 -38.20 24.88 0.81
CA HIS A 177 -39.53 24.32 0.86
C HIS A 177 -40.55 25.35 1.33
N ASP A 178 -41.22 25.97 0.35
CA ASP A 178 -42.50 26.63 0.54
C ASP A 178 -43.62 25.64 0.17
N PRO A 179 -44.42 25.16 1.14
CA PRO A 179 -45.49 24.19 0.87
C PRO A 179 -46.56 24.73 -0.09
N TYR A 180 -46.71 26.05 -0.20
CA TYR A 180 -47.67 26.66 -1.12
C TYR A 180 -47.14 26.70 -2.56
N GLU A 181 -45.85 26.93 -2.77
CA GLU A 181 -45.23 26.85 -4.09
C GLU A 181 -45.17 25.42 -4.63
N GLU A 182 -44.99 24.42 -3.76
CA GLU A 182 -44.95 23.01 -4.18
C GLU A 182 -46.31 22.58 -4.78
N LEU A 183 -47.42 22.98 -4.16
CA LEU A 183 -48.76 22.70 -4.68
C LEU A 183 -49.00 23.37 -6.04
N ALA A 184 -48.48 24.59 -6.23
CA ALA A 184 -48.59 25.31 -7.49
C ALA A 184 -47.68 24.72 -8.58
N ASN A 185 -46.43 24.40 -8.26
CA ASN A 185 -45.42 23.93 -9.21
C ASN A 185 -45.67 22.51 -9.72
N ASN A 186 -46.36 21.66 -8.94
CA ASN A 186 -46.81 20.35 -9.41
C ASN A 186 -47.64 20.41 -10.70
N THR A 187 -48.26 21.56 -11.02
CA THR A 187 -48.99 21.73 -12.29
C THR A 187 -48.11 22.12 -13.48
N THR A 188 -46.89 22.62 -13.24
CA THR A 188 -45.98 23.13 -14.29
C THR A 188 -44.99 22.10 -14.81
N GLY A 189 -44.91 20.91 -14.18
CA GLY A 189 -44.06 19.81 -14.63
C GLY A 189 -42.54 20.10 -14.54
N ARG A 190 -42.12 21.14 -13.81
CA ARG A 190 -40.70 21.37 -13.55
C ARG A 190 -40.17 20.30 -12.60
N GLN A 191 -39.18 19.54 -13.05
CA GLN A 191 -38.50 18.55 -12.24
C GLN A 191 -37.46 19.23 -11.33
N HIS A 192 -37.68 19.13 -10.01
CA HIS A 192 -36.78 19.67 -8.97
C HIS A 192 -35.69 18.65 -8.62
N PHE A 193 -34.72 18.47 -9.51
CA PHE A 193 -33.60 17.54 -9.30
C PHE A 193 -32.69 17.94 -8.15
N GLU A 194 -32.67 19.22 -7.79
CA GLU A 194 -31.85 19.80 -6.72
C GLU A 194 -32.14 19.24 -5.32
N TYR A 195 -33.30 18.61 -5.11
CA TYR A 195 -33.71 18.03 -3.82
C TYR A 195 -33.34 16.57 -3.64
N PHE A 196 -32.77 15.95 -4.67
CA PHE A 196 -32.45 14.53 -4.73
C PHE A 196 -30.93 14.32 -4.82
N VAL A 197 -30.45 13.18 -4.32
CA VAL A 197 -29.02 12.86 -4.32
C VAL A 197 -28.53 12.52 -5.72
N ILE A 198 -29.40 11.89 -6.53
CA ILE A 198 -29.11 11.51 -7.92
C ILE A 198 -30.21 12.04 -8.82
N ALA A 199 -29.81 12.65 -9.93
CA ALA A 199 -30.73 13.06 -10.98
C ALA A 199 -31.23 11.81 -11.72
N THR A 200 -32.46 11.42 -11.42
CA THR A 200 -33.13 10.23 -11.96
C THR A 200 -34.55 10.58 -12.39
N TRP A 201 -35.16 9.79 -13.25
CA TRP A 201 -36.60 9.93 -13.46
C TRP A 201 -37.36 9.69 -12.14
N LEU A 202 -38.32 10.55 -11.86
CA LEU A 202 -39.11 10.55 -10.64
C LEU A 202 -40.60 10.49 -10.99
N PRO A 203 -41.42 9.79 -10.19
CA PRO A 203 -42.87 9.81 -10.35
C PRO A 203 -43.45 11.20 -10.01
N ASP A 204 -44.64 11.52 -10.53
CA ASP A 204 -45.27 12.84 -10.37
C ASP A 204 -45.48 13.25 -8.90
N ASN A 205 -45.63 12.28 -8.00
CA ASN A 205 -45.80 12.49 -6.57
C ASN A 205 -44.50 12.34 -5.75
N ALA A 206 -43.33 12.44 -6.38
CA ALA A 206 -42.04 12.21 -5.73
C ALA A 206 -41.70 13.19 -4.60
N LEU A 207 -42.26 14.40 -4.59
CA LEU A 207 -42.03 15.39 -3.54
C LEU A 207 -42.99 15.23 -2.34
N ALA A 208 -44.12 14.57 -2.55
CA ALA A 208 -45.13 14.36 -1.52
C ALA A 208 -44.64 13.38 -0.44
N PHE A 209 -45.03 13.65 0.80
CA PHE A 209 -44.85 12.71 1.92
C PHE A 209 -45.79 11.50 1.77
N PRO A 210 -45.35 10.24 2.00
CA PRO A 210 -44.01 9.79 2.42
C PRO A 210 -43.07 9.38 1.26
N THR A 211 -43.49 9.62 0.02
CA THR A 211 -42.79 9.16 -1.19
C THR A 211 -41.38 9.75 -1.28
N TYR A 212 -41.24 11.04 -0.96
CA TYR A 212 -39.96 11.72 -0.98
C TYR A 212 -38.94 11.03 -0.06
N GLU A 213 -39.31 10.78 1.19
CA GLU A 213 -38.43 10.21 2.21
C GLU A 213 -37.96 8.81 1.80
N ILE A 214 -38.85 8.02 1.20
CA ILE A 214 -38.52 6.69 0.70
C ILE A 214 -37.54 6.77 -0.46
N ILE A 215 -37.82 7.60 -1.48
CA ILE A 215 -36.92 7.78 -2.64
C ILE A 215 -35.56 8.30 -2.17
N TYR A 216 -35.55 9.30 -1.28
CA TYR A 216 -34.34 9.88 -0.73
C TYR A 216 -33.52 8.86 0.03
N ALA A 217 -34.14 8.06 0.90
CA ALA A 217 -33.47 7.00 1.63
C ALA A 217 -32.87 5.95 0.68
N CYS A 218 -33.62 5.52 -0.35
CA CYS A 218 -33.11 4.59 -1.36
C CYS A 218 -31.91 5.17 -2.12
N GLN A 219 -32.00 6.42 -2.57
CA GLN A 219 -30.89 7.12 -3.24
C GLN A 219 -29.68 7.30 -2.32
N PHE A 220 -29.90 7.60 -1.04
CA PHE A 220 -28.86 7.74 -0.03
C PHE A 220 -28.08 6.43 0.14
N PHE A 221 -28.78 5.32 0.37
CA PHE A 221 -28.13 4.01 0.53
C PHE A 221 -27.40 3.56 -0.73
N TYR A 222 -27.99 3.80 -1.90
CA TYR A 222 -27.34 3.48 -3.17
C TYR A 222 -26.07 4.32 -3.40
N THR A 223 -26.16 5.64 -3.20
CA THR A 223 -25.01 6.55 -3.34
C THR A 223 -23.92 6.20 -2.33
N TRP A 224 -24.30 5.90 -1.08
CA TRP A 224 -23.36 5.42 -0.07
C TRP A 224 -22.62 4.16 -0.51
N SER A 225 -23.34 3.13 -0.98
CA SER A 225 -22.73 1.89 -1.45
C SER A 225 -21.79 2.13 -2.63
N MET A 226 -22.20 2.98 -3.58
CA MET A 226 -21.43 3.28 -4.79
C MET A 226 -20.15 4.04 -4.45
N VAL A 227 -20.25 5.16 -3.73
CA VAL A 227 -19.10 6.01 -3.39
C VAL A 227 -18.16 5.26 -2.45
N ALA A 228 -18.67 4.46 -1.50
CA ALA A 228 -17.84 3.63 -0.65
C ALA A 228 -17.06 2.59 -1.46
N SER A 229 -17.69 1.94 -2.44
CA SER A 229 -17.02 0.96 -3.32
C SER A 229 -15.93 1.63 -4.16
N PHE A 230 -16.24 2.78 -4.77
CA PHE A 230 -15.30 3.56 -5.57
C PHE A 230 -14.10 4.05 -4.73
N THR A 231 -14.33 4.69 -3.58
CA THR A 231 -13.27 5.20 -2.71
C THR A 231 -12.40 4.07 -2.20
N VAL A 232 -13.00 3.00 -1.68
CA VAL A 232 -12.22 1.91 -1.10
C VAL A 232 -11.46 1.12 -2.16
N GLY A 233 -12.04 0.92 -3.34
CA GLY A 233 -11.33 0.30 -4.47
C GLY A 233 -10.08 1.09 -4.86
N ASN A 234 -10.23 2.41 -5.06
CA ASN A 234 -9.09 3.30 -5.36
C ASN A 234 -8.05 3.34 -4.23
N MET A 235 -8.50 3.29 -2.99
CA MET A 235 -7.63 3.24 -1.81
C MET A 235 -6.83 1.94 -1.76
N VAL A 236 -7.42 0.79 -2.12
CA VAL A 236 -6.70 -0.48 -2.24
C VAL A 236 -5.66 -0.42 -3.34
N PHE A 237 -6.03 0.02 -4.54
CA PHE A 237 -5.06 0.15 -5.64
C PHE A 237 -3.91 1.06 -5.23
N SER A 238 -4.22 2.22 -4.65
CA SER A 238 -3.22 3.16 -4.14
C SER A 238 -2.30 2.52 -3.12
N SER A 239 -2.85 1.74 -2.19
CA SER A 239 -2.06 1.02 -1.20
C SER A 239 -1.15 -0.04 -1.82
N LEU A 240 -1.64 -0.78 -2.82
CA LEU A 240 -0.85 -1.80 -3.50
C LEU A 240 0.34 -1.15 -4.23
N PHE A 241 0.09 -0.09 -5.00
CA PHE A 241 1.16 0.67 -5.66
C PHE A 241 2.16 1.25 -4.66
N TYR A 242 1.65 1.78 -3.54
CA TYR A 242 2.50 2.33 -2.51
C TYR A 242 3.33 1.25 -1.79
N GLY A 243 2.73 0.09 -1.51
CA GLY A 243 3.40 -1.08 -0.95
C GLY A 243 4.53 -1.56 -1.87
N ILE A 244 4.25 -1.72 -3.16
CA ILE A 244 5.24 -2.08 -4.19
C ILE A 244 6.39 -1.05 -4.21
N SER A 245 6.06 0.25 -4.17
CA SER A 245 7.07 1.30 -4.13
C SER A 245 7.99 1.19 -2.90
N ILE A 246 7.45 0.89 -1.72
CA ILE A 246 8.26 0.67 -0.51
C ILE A 246 9.17 -0.55 -0.70
N GLN A 247 8.66 -1.64 -1.28
CA GLN A 247 9.47 -2.82 -1.53
C GLN A 247 10.66 -2.51 -2.44
N PHE A 248 10.45 -1.77 -3.52
CA PHE A 248 11.54 -1.34 -4.40
C PHE A 248 12.56 -0.44 -3.69
N GLN A 249 12.10 0.49 -2.84
CA GLN A 249 13.01 1.32 -2.04
C GLN A 249 13.84 0.49 -1.07
N LEU A 250 13.26 -0.53 -0.45
CA LEU A 250 13.98 -1.43 0.46
C LEU A 250 15.01 -2.29 -0.28
N VAL A 251 14.66 -2.81 -1.45
CA VAL A 251 15.62 -3.53 -2.31
C VAL A 251 16.74 -2.63 -2.78
N SER A 252 16.43 -1.42 -3.24
CA SER A 252 17.45 -0.44 -3.65
C SER A 252 18.39 -0.08 -2.50
N ALA A 253 17.85 0.14 -1.29
CA ALA A 253 18.67 0.38 -0.11
C ALA A 253 19.55 -0.83 0.26
N ALA A 254 19.04 -2.05 0.11
CA ALA A 254 19.81 -3.27 0.35
C ALA A 254 20.96 -3.45 -0.67
N ILE A 255 20.74 -3.13 -1.95
CA ILE A 255 21.77 -3.18 -2.99
C ILE A 255 22.88 -2.16 -2.68
N GLN A 256 22.52 -0.93 -2.33
CA GLN A 256 23.50 0.09 -1.94
C GLN A 256 24.34 -0.34 -0.73
N ASP A 257 23.73 -1.02 0.24
CA ASP A 257 24.45 -1.51 1.41
C ASP A 257 25.44 -2.65 1.03
N ILE A 258 25.12 -3.45 0.01
CA ILE A 258 26.03 -4.48 -0.54
C ILE A 258 27.20 -3.83 -1.28
N ASP A 259 26.95 -2.82 -2.13
CA ASP A 259 28.00 -2.12 -2.88
C ASP A 259 29.05 -1.52 -1.92
N ILE A 260 28.60 -0.85 -0.85
CA ILE A 260 29.49 -0.30 0.19
C ILE A 260 30.34 -1.40 0.84
N PHE A 261 29.80 -2.60 1.03
CA PHE A 261 30.53 -3.72 1.63
C PHE A 261 31.59 -4.29 0.69
N VAL A 262 31.28 -4.37 -0.62
CA VAL A 262 32.22 -4.82 -1.64
C VAL A 262 33.40 -3.86 -1.74
N ASP A 263 33.13 -2.55 -1.77
CA ASP A 263 34.18 -1.51 -1.81
C ASP A 263 35.07 -1.58 -0.56
N PHE A 264 34.47 -1.69 0.63
CA PHE A 264 35.22 -1.81 1.89
C PHE A 264 36.12 -3.06 1.94
N LYS A 265 35.65 -4.18 1.38
CA LYS A 265 36.43 -5.42 1.31
C LYS A 265 37.59 -5.31 0.32
N ALA A 266 37.39 -4.62 -0.81
CA ALA A 266 38.46 -4.35 -1.76
C ALA A 266 39.56 -3.48 -1.13
N ASP A 267 39.19 -2.47 -0.36
CA ASP A 267 40.13 -1.60 0.36
C ASP A 267 40.95 -2.37 1.41
N LEU A 268 40.31 -3.27 2.17
CA LEU A 268 41.00 -4.13 3.14
C LEU A 268 42.00 -5.07 2.46
N SER A 269 41.61 -5.71 1.35
CA SER A 269 42.52 -6.58 0.58
C SER A 269 43.75 -5.82 0.07
N ASN A 270 43.54 -4.59 -0.43
CA ASN A 270 44.62 -3.73 -0.89
C ASN A 270 45.56 -3.27 0.25
N GLN A 271 45.07 -3.20 1.49
CA GLN A 271 45.87 -2.84 2.66
C GLN A 271 46.72 -4.01 3.17
N GLU A 272 46.17 -5.24 3.16
CA GLU A 272 46.93 -6.45 3.53
C GLU A 272 48.09 -6.73 2.57
N ASP A 273 47.86 -6.58 1.25
CA ASP A 273 48.90 -6.77 0.24
C ASP A 273 50.06 -5.77 0.39
N LYS A 274 49.76 -4.52 0.79
CA LYS A 274 50.79 -3.51 1.08
C LYS A 274 51.58 -3.81 2.34
N SER A 275 50.97 -4.43 3.35
CA SER A 275 51.64 -4.79 4.60
C SER A 275 52.63 -5.95 4.42
N LEU A 276 52.36 -6.88 3.51
CA LEU A 276 53.21 -8.06 3.29
C LEU A 276 54.42 -7.79 2.38
N ASN A 277 54.34 -6.78 1.49
CA ASN A 277 55.45 -6.38 0.63
C ASN A 277 56.35 -5.29 1.25
N GLY A 278 56.05 -4.83 2.46
CA GLY A 278 56.93 -4.00 3.28
C GLY A 278 58.16 -4.78 3.77
N THR A 279 59.02 -5.20 2.84
CA THR A 279 60.32 -5.75 3.16
C THR A 279 61.11 -4.63 3.83
N ILE A 280 61.54 -4.87 5.07
CA ILE A 280 62.44 -4.01 5.83
C ILE A 280 63.70 -3.82 5.00
N SER A 281 63.77 -2.70 4.29
CA SER A 281 65.03 -2.21 3.73
C SER A 281 65.77 -1.56 4.88
N ASP A 282 66.58 -2.35 5.57
CA ASP A 282 67.64 -1.87 6.45
C ASP A 282 68.62 -1.06 5.60
N SER A 283 68.40 0.25 5.51
CA SER A 283 69.42 1.19 5.08
C SER A 283 69.16 2.58 5.65
N ASP A 284 70.06 2.93 6.55
CA ASP A 284 70.56 4.27 6.87
C ASP A 284 69.72 5.19 7.76
N VAL A 285 70.08 5.07 9.04
CA VAL A 285 70.18 6.14 10.04
C VAL A 285 70.92 7.36 9.44
N ALA A 286 70.22 8.48 9.25
CA ALA A 286 70.74 9.82 9.57
C ALA A 286 69.66 10.92 9.46
N ASP A 287 69.64 11.75 10.51
CA ASP A 287 69.23 13.15 10.58
C ASP A 287 67.76 13.60 10.54
N MET A 288 67.42 14.29 11.66
CA MET A 288 66.78 15.62 11.78
C MET A 288 65.68 15.99 10.76
N ASP A 289 64.50 16.48 11.15
CA ASP A 289 64.33 17.61 12.05
C ASP A 289 62.91 17.74 12.62
N ILE A 290 62.88 18.43 13.74
CA ILE A 290 61.73 18.84 14.53
C ILE A 290 60.92 19.90 13.76
N TYR A 291 59.64 19.65 13.47
CA TYR A 291 58.66 20.72 13.33
C TYR A 291 57.31 20.34 13.94
N ASN A 292 57.06 20.90 15.12
CA ASN A 292 55.75 21.02 15.73
C ASN A 292 54.88 21.97 14.89
N VAL A 293 53.80 21.45 14.30
CA VAL A 293 52.65 22.28 13.90
C VAL A 293 51.38 21.61 14.40
N GLU A 294 51.02 22.05 15.59
CA GLU A 294 49.77 21.81 16.27
C GLU A 294 48.66 22.56 15.52
N THR A 295 47.83 21.85 14.76
CA THR A 295 46.55 22.39 14.28
C THR A 295 45.43 21.48 14.76
N PHE A 296 44.84 21.88 15.88
CA PHE A 296 43.56 21.42 16.40
C PHE A 296 42.49 21.58 15.31
N ARG A 297 42.20 20.48 14.61
CA ARG A 297 41.00 20.31 13.81
C ARG A 297 40.12 19.35 14.59
N GLU A 298 39.11 19.88 15.28
CA GLU A 298 38.09 19.06 15.94
C GLU A 298 37.60 18.01 14.93
N PRO A 299 37.78 16.71 15.22
CA PRO A 299 37.15 15.69 14.40
C PRO A 299 35.66 15.86 14.64
N LYS A 300 34.94 16.36 13.63
CA LYS A 300 33.49 16.18 13.53
C LYS A 300 33.28 14.70 13.77
N GLN A 301 32.78 14.38 14.95
CA GLN A 301 32.50 13.02 15.38
C GLN A 301 31.37 12.55 14.47
N VAL A 302 31.74 12.09 13.28
CA VAL A 302 30.93 11.20 12.48
C VAL A 302 30.77 10.04 13.42
N GLN A 303 29.67 10.04 14.17
CA GLN A 303 29.15 8.85 14.80
C GLN A 303 28.94 7.89 13.64
N SER A 304 30.01 7.18 13.30
CA SER A 304 29.97 5.91 12.60
C SER A 304 29.18 5.04 13.56
N SER A 305 27.86 5.16 13.46
CA SER A 305 26.94 4.14 13.87
C SER A 305 27.33 2.98 12.97
N THR A 306 28.34 2.23 13.43
CA THR A 306 28.83 1.07 12.73
C THR A 306 27.63 0.14 12.74
N CYS A 307 26.87 0.15 11.64
CA CYS A 307 25.84 -0.82 11.36
C CYS A 307 26.57 -2.15 11.42
N ARG A 308 26.56 -2.79 12.60
CA ARG A 308 27.28 -4.03 12.84
C ARG A 308 26.57 -5.04 11.97
N PHE A 309 27.13 -5.31 10.81
CA PHE A 309 26.64 -6.29 9.87
C PHE A 309 26.81 -7.64 10.53
N SER A 310 25.77 -8.08 11.23
CA SER A 310 25.70 -9.41 11.82
C SER A 310 25.26 -10.34 10.71
N LEU A 311 26.18 -10.74 9.84
CA LEU A 311 26.03 -12.00 9.11
C LEU A 311 25.98 -13.09 10.17
N ASN A 312 24.77 -13.46 10.62
CA ASN A 312 24.62 -14.71 11.35
C ASN A 312 24.95 -15.81 10.35
N PRO A 313 26.10 -16.49 10.49
CA PRO A 313 26.42 -17.57 9.58
C PRO A 313 25.30 -18.60 9.68
N ILE A 314 24.73 -18.99 8.53
CA ILE A 314 23.75 -20.09 8.45
C ILE A 314 24.53 -21.36 8.81
N SER A 315 24.52 -21.72 10.10
CA SER A 315 25.51 -22.60 10.72
C SER A 315 25.30 -24.10 10.45
N ASN A 316 24.67 -24.50 9.34
CA ASN A 316 24.33 -25.91 9.09
C ASN A 316 24.70 -26.44 7.70
N VAL A 317 25.71 -25.86 7.03
CA VAL A 317 26.19 -26.40 5.74
C VAL A 317 27.66 -26.78 5.86
N TYR A 318 27.91 -28.07 5.59
CA TYR A 318 29.18 -28.78 5.49
C TYR A 318 30.38 -27.90 5.16
N THR A 319 31.35 -27.90 6.08
CA THR A 319 32.69 -27.33 5.93
C THR A 319 33.50 -28.17 4.93
N GLY A 320 33.31 -27.90 3.64
CA GLY A 320 34.28 -28.16 2.59
C GLY A 320 34.80 -26.82 2.11
N ASP A 321 35.94 -26.37 2.65
CA ASP A 321 36.57 -25.11 2.27
C ASP A 321 37.09 -25.20 0.83
N THR A 322 36.28 -24.77 -0.13
CA THR A 322 36.77 -24.34 -1.44
C THR A 322 36.95 -22.83 -1.44
N PRO A 323 38.19 -22.31 -1.48
CA PRO A 323 38.45 -20.87 -1.48
C PRO A 323 37.85 -20.22 -2.74
N CYS A 324 37.17 -19.09 -2.55
CA CYS A 324 36.62 -18.30 -3.64
C CYS A 324 37.77 -17.75 -4.51
N ARG A 325 38.05 -18.42 -5.64
CA ARG A 325 39.03 -17.95 -6.63
C ARG A 325 38.63 -16.56 -7.16
N ASN A 326 39.55 -15.60 -7.12
CA ASN A 326 39.39 -14.27 -7.72
C ASN A 326 39.30 -14.42 -9.25
N VAL A 327 38.19 -13.96 -9.83
CA VAL A 327 37.96 -13.99 -11.29
C VAL A 327 37.94 -12.55 -11.76
N THR A 328 38.95 -12.18 -12.53
CA THR A 328 39.17 -10.81 -13.05
C THR A 328 38.72 -10.64 -14.50
N SER A 329 38.24 -11.71 -15.15
CA SER A 329 37.89 -11.72 -16.58
C SER A 329 36.38 -11.87 -16.81
N SER A 330 35.79 -10.98 -17.62
CA SER A 330 34.38 -11.07 -18.00
C SER A 330 34.06 -12.29 -18.89
N ALA A 331 35.07 -12.90 -19.50
CA ALA A 331 34.92 -14.08 -20.35
C ALA A 331 34.61 -15.37 -19.57
N ASP A 332 34.86 -15.39 -18.26
CA ASP A 332 34.68 -16.59 -17.41
C ASP A 332 33.28 -16.70 -16.78
N TRP A 333 32.41 -15.69 -16.98
CA TRP A 333 31.06 -15.65 -16.42
C TRP A 333 30.14 -16.82 -16.83
N PRO A 334 30.15 -17.31 -18.08
CA PRO A 334 29.31 -18.43 -18.47
C PRO A 334 29.71 -19.76 -17.80
N ALA A 335 30.99 -19.94 -17.47
CA ALA A 335 31.51 -21.16 -16.83
C ALA A 335 31.33 -21.16 -15.29
N LEU A 336 31.09 -20.00 -14.69
CA LEU A 336 30.85 -19.84 -13.25
C LEU A 336 29.45 -20.30 -12.80
N TYR A 337 28.46 -20.30 -13.69
CA TYR A 337 27.09 -20.70 -13.36
C TYR A 337 26.94 -22.19 -13.02
N THR A 338 27.83 -23.04 -13.53
CA THR A 338 27.67 -24.50 -13.39
C THR A 338 28.43 -25.10 -12.21
N ASN A 339 29.39 -24.38 -11.58
CA ASN A 339 30.32 -24.98 -10.61
C ASN A 339 30.53 -24.21 -9.29
N ARG A 340 29.78 -23.14 -9.02
CA ARG A 340 29.92 -22.40 -7.75
C ARG A 340 28.67 -22.55 -6.85
N PRO A 341 28.60 -23.57 -5.99
CA PRO A 341 27.65 -23.56 -4.90
C PRO A 341 28.14 -22.54 -3.86
N ASN A 342 27.27 -21.65 -3.39
CA ASN A 342 27.36 -21.00 -2.07
C ASN A 342 28.12 -19.67 -1.90
N CYS A 343 28.10 -18.72 -2.85
CA CYS A 343 28.14 -17.31 -2.40
C CYS A 343 26.73 -16.97 -1.90
N ALA A 344 26.54 -16.93 -0.57
CA ALA A 344 25.23 -16.65 0.04
C ALA A 344 24.58 -15.36 -0.50
N GLU A 345 25.40 -14.40 -0.94
CA GLU A 345 24.99 -13.12 -1.54
C GLU A 345 24.38 -13.27 -2.94
N THR A 346 24.91 -14.15 -3.81
CA THR A 346 24.35 -14.36 -5.16
C THR A 346 23.09 -15.20 -5.13
N VAL A 347 23.02 -16.19 -4.25
CA VAL A 347 21.79 -16.95 -3.97
C VAL A 347 20.70 -15.98 -3.46
N TYR A 348 21.07 -15.05 -2.60
CA TYR A 348 20.16 -14.01 -2.11
C TYR A 348 19.65 -13.08 -3.22
N MET A 349 20.52 -12.48 -4.05
CA MET A 349 20.05 -11.64 -5.16
C MET A 349 19.08 -12.41 -6.09
N THR A 350 19.37 -13.68 -6.33
CA THR A 350 18.53 -14.56 -7.18
C THR A 350 17.16 -14.81 -6.55
N ASP A 351 17.11 -15.13 -5.25
CA ASP A 351 15.87 -15.33 -4.50
C ASP A 351 15.03 -14.04 -4.41
N CYS A 352 15.68 -12.88 -4.27
CA CYS A 352 15.02 -11.57 -4.28
C CYS A 352 14.37 -11.27 -5.64
N ILE A 353 15.11 -11.53 -6.73
CA ILE A 353 14.60 -11.40 -8.10
C ILE A 353 13.42 -12.36 -8.32
N HIS A 354 13.52 -13.61 -7.88
CA HIS A 354 12.43 -14.57 -7.99
C HIS A 354 11.20 -14.17 -7.18
N TYR A 355 11.38 -13.61 -5.99
CA TYR A 355 10.29 -13.06 -5.19
C TYR A 355 9.57 -11.93 -5.96
N HIS A 356 10.31 -10.95 -6.47
CA HIS A 356 9.71 -9.86 -7.24
C HIS A 356 9.05 -10.33 -8.54
N GLN A 357 9.63 -11.31 -9.22
CA GLN A 357 9.00 -11.95 -10.38
C GLN A 357 7.70 -12.68 -10.02
N ARG A 358 7.57 -13.23 -8.81
CA ARG A 358 6.35 -13.89 -8.34
C ARG A 358 5.26 -12.89 -7.97
N VAL A 359 5.62 -11.74 -7.39
CA VAL A 359 4.69 -10.64 -7.07
C VAL A 359 4.13 -9.98 -8.34
N LEU A 360 4.92 -9.92 -9.42
CA LEU A 360 4.56 -9.27 -10.68
C LEU A 360 3.82 -10.19 -11.68
N LYS A 361 3.76 -11.49 -11.43
CA LYS A 361 2.99 -12.47 -12.22
C LYS A 361 1.58 -12.60 -11.66
#